data_AF-A0A7W9QF89-F1
#
_entry.id   AF-A0A7W9QF89-F1
#
_cell.length_a   1.000
_cell.length_b   1.000
_cell.length_c   1.000
_cell.angle_alpha   90.00
_cell.angle_beta   90.00
_cell.angle_gamma   90.00
#
_symmetry.space_group_name_H-M   'P 1'
#
loop_
_entity.id
_entity.type
_entity.pdbx_description
1 polymer ?
#
loop_
_entity_poly.entity_id
_entity_poly.type
_entity_poly.pdbx_seq_one_letter_code
_entity_poly.pdbx_strand_id
1 'polypeptide(L)'
;MRNDRETLGADSGIAQLEGYLLLQAEREQARADAEIFASRMAWLSPTEHDTVVRLYAEERLRLTRWTLERIRDRCHQLSTEYETRYAELRRRLLSGCLALLCATLAVNAVLMAVVLER
;
A
#
# COMPACT_ATOMS: atom_id res chain seq x y z
N MET A 1 13.80 20.49 -1.21
CA MET A 1 14.59 19.75 -0.22
C MET A 1 14.14 19.93 1.24
N ARG A 2 13.70 21.12 1.72
CA ARG A 2 13.03 21.25 3.05
C ARG A 2 11.52 20.94 3.01
N ASN A 3 10.84 21.39 1.95
CA ASN A 3 9.40 21.17 1.72
C ASN A 3 9.03 19.67 1.65
N ASP A 4 9.88 18.86 1.01
CA ASP A 4 9.63 17.42 0.79
C ASP A 4 9.61 16.60 2.10
N ARG A 5 10.23 17.09 3.19
CA ARG A 5 10.20 16.38 4.49
C ARG A 5 8.97 16.71 5.32
N GLU A 6 8.43 17.92 5.16
CA GLU A 6 7.23 18.37 5.88
C GLU A 6 5.98 17.69 5.31
N THR A 7 5.91 17.51 3.99
CA THR A 7 4.83 16.75 3.33
C THR A 7 4.86 15.26 3.68
N LEU A 8 6.05 14.63 3.71
CA LEU A 8 6.20 13.24 4.16
C LEU A 8 5.75 13.04 5.63
N GLY A 9 5.99 14.03 6.48
CA GLY A 9 5.53 14.00 7.88
C GLY A 9 4.01 14.14 7.99
N ALA A 10 3.40 15.01 7.20
CA ALA A 10 1.95 15.18 7.14
C ALA A 10 1.24 13.92 6.60
N ASP A 11 1.74 13.35 5.51
CA ASP A 11 1.18 12.13 4.91
C ASP A 11 1.30 10.92 5.87
N SER A 12 2.43 10.79 6.56
CA SER A 12 2.60 9.74 7.57
C SER A 12 1.66 9.94 8.76
N GLY A 13 1.40 11.17 9.17
CA GLY A 13 0.47 11.49 10.25
C GLY A 13 -0.98 11.17 9.88
N ILE A 14 -1.39 11.50 8.65
CA ILE A 14 -2.72 11.17 8.11
C ILE A 14 -2.90 9.67 8.03
N ALA A 15 -1.93 8.93 7.47
CA ALA A 15 -2.01 7.47 7.38
C ALA A 15 -2.14 6.79 8.75
N GLN A 16 -1.46 7.32 9.77
CA GLN A 16 -1.57 6.81 11.14
C GLN A 16 -2.95 7.10 11.76
N LEU A 17 -3.50 8.29 11.52
CA LEU A 17 -4.84 8.67 11.96
C LEU A 17 -5.89 7.80 11.28
N GLU A 18 -5.81 7.62 9.96
CA GLU A 18 -6.71 6.75 9.18
C GLU A 18 -6.68 5.32 9.70
N GLY A 19 -5.48 4.76 9.96
CA GLY A 19 -5.35 3.43 10.54
C GLY A 19 -5.98 3.31 11.93
N TYR A 20 -5.84 4.34 12.77
CA TYR A 20 -6.51 4.39 14.07
C TYR A 20 -8.04 4.44 13.93
N LEU A 21 -8.56 5.30 13.06
CA LEU A 21 -10.00 5.45 12.83
C LEU A 21 -10.61 4.16 12.28
N LEU A 22 -9.94 3.51 11.34
CA LEU A 22 -10.36 2.22 10.79
C LEU A 22 -10.42 1.15 11.89
N LEU A 23 -9.40 1.10 12.76
CA LEU A 23 -9.38 0.17 13.89
C LEU A 23 -10.53 0.43 14.88
N GLN A 24 -10.85 1.70 15.18
CA GLN A 24 -11.97 2.02 16.05
C GLN A 24 -13.30 1.59 15.43
N ALA A 25 -13.51 1.89 14.15
CA ALA A 25 -14.71 1.48 13.42
C ALA A 25 -14.87 -0.05 13.41
N GLU A 26 -13.80 -0.80 13.14
CA GLU A 26 -13.81 -2.27 13.17
C GLU A 26 -14.14 -2.82 14.57
N ARG A 27 -13.68 -2.18 15.65
CA ARG A 27 -14.00 -2.59 17.02
C ARG A 27 -15.48 -2.38 17.36
N GLU A 28 -16.03 -1.23 16.97
CA GLU A 28 -17.46 -0.94 17.17
C GLU A 28 -18.33 -1.91 16.38
N GLN A 29 -17.97 -2.16 15.11
CA GLN A 29 -18.69 -3.09 14.25
C GLN A 29 -18.56 -4.55 14.73
N ALA A 30 -17.37 -4.96 15.19
CA ALA A 30 -17.15 -6.27 15.80
C ALA A 30 -18.09 -6.51 16.98
N ARG A 31 -18.23 -5.51 17.86
CA ARG A 31 -19.12 -5.57 19.02
C ARG A 31 -20.60 -5.57 18.63
N ALA A 32 -21.01 -4.69 17.71
CA ALA A 32 -22.40 -4.63 17.26
C ALA A 32 -22.87 -5.96 16.65
N ASP A 33 -22.05 -6.57 15.79
CA ASP A 33 -22.38 -7.87 15.20
C ASP A 33 -22.36 -9.00 16.24
N ALA A 34 -21.51 -8.90 17.26
CA ALA A 34 -21.50 -9.83 18.39
C ALA A 34 -22.80 -9.74 19.21
N GLU A 35 -23.30 -8.53 19.46
CA GLU A 35 -24.57 -8.28 20.14
C GLU A 35 -25.75 -8.83 19.33
N ILE A 36 -25.77 -8.58 18.02
CA ILE A 36 -26.77 -9.18 17.11
C ILE A 36 -26.69 -10.71 17.15
N PHE A 37 -25.49 -11.29 17.15
CA PHE A 37 -25.30 -12.73 17.20
C PHE A 37 -25.81 -13.33 18.52
N ALA A 38 -25.42 -12.75 19.65
CA ALA A 38 -25.82 -13.21 20.98
C ALA A 38 -27.32 -13.02 21.23
N SER A 39 -27.95 -11.98 20.68
CA SER A 39 -29.40 -11.75 20.77
C SER A 39 -30.24 -12.89 20.16
N ARG A 40 -29.68 -13.66 19.21
CA ARG A 40 -30.34 -14.83 18.60
C ARG A 40 -30.39 -16.03 19.54
N MET A 41 -29.63 -16.00 20.63
CA MET A 41 -29.56 -17.05 21.64
C MET A 41 -30.36 -16.65 22.87
N ALA A 42 -31.68 -16.54 22.70
CA ALA A 42 -32.61 -16.06 23.74
C ALA A 42 -32.66 -16.93 25.03
N TRP A 43 -31.97 -18.07 25.05
CA TRP A 43 -31.84 -18.96 26.19
C TRP A 43 -30.63 -18.65 27.08
N LEU A 44 -29.74 -17.73 26.68
CA LEU A 44 -28.59 -17.31 27.49
C LEU A 44 -29.01 -16.35 28.60
N SER A 45 -28.40 -16.50 29.78
CA SER A 45 -28.47 -15.46 30.81
C SER A 45 -27.71 -14.19 30.38
N PRO A 46 -27.99 -13.02 30.97
CA PRO A 46 -27.28 -11.78 30.64
C PRO A 46 -25.75 -11.87 30.81
N THR A 47 -25.27 -12.65 31.78
CA THR A 47 -23.84 -12.85 32.03
C THR A 47 -23.18 -13.73 30.98
N GLU A 48 -23.88 -14.76 30.51
CA GLU A 48 -23.39 -15.60 29.42
C GLU A 48 -23.45 -14.85 28.08
N HIS A 49 -24.46 -14.01 27.88
CA HIS A 49 -24.58 -13.12 26.73
C HIS A 49 -23.39 -12.16 26.61
N ASP A 50 -23.05 -11.42 27.67
CA ASP A 50 -21.87 -10.53 27.66
C ASP A 50 -20.56 -11.28 27.37
N THR A 51 -20.44 -12.49 27.92
CA THR A 51 -19.26 -13.33 27.69
C THR A 51 -19.14 -13.74 26.21
N VAL A 52 -20.25 -14.14 25.58
CA VAL A 52 -20.28 -14.48 24.14
C VAL A 52 -19.98 -13.26 23.29
N VAL A 53 -20.57 -12.10 23.61
CA VAL A 53 -20.32 -10.84 22.90
C VAL A 53 -18.82 -10.49 22.92
N ARG A 54 -18.20 -10.56 24.10
CA ARG A 54 -16.77 -10.26 24.25
C ARG A 54 -15.89 -11.22 23.45
N LEU A 55 -16.10 -12.53 23.60
CA LEU A 55 -15.29 -13.56 22.93
C LEU A 55 -15.44 -13.50 21.41
N TYR A 56 -16.66 -13.29 20.91
CA TYR A 56 -16.90 -13.17 19.48
C TYR A 56 -16.24 -11.90 18.90
N ALA A 57 -16.37 -10.76 19.57
CA ALA A 57 -15.76 -9.51 19.12
C ALA A 57 -14.22 -9.62 19.08
N GLU A 58 -13.63 -10.25 20.10
CA GLU A 58 -12.19 -10.51 20.16
C GLU A 58 -11.72 -11.42 19.02
N GLU A 59 -12.42 -12.54 18.79
CA GLU A 59 -12.08 -13.48 17.73
C GLU A 59 -12.21 -12.85 16.35
N ARG A 60 -13.27 -12.06 16.12
CA ARG A 60 -13.47 -11.38 14.85
C ARG A 60 -12.36 -10.36 14.59
N LEU A 61 -11.96 -9.58 15.60
CA LEU A 61 -10.84 -8.66 15.46
C LEU A 61 -9.52 -9.39 15.16
N ARG A 62 -9.31 -10.57 15.77
CA ARG A 62 -8.16 -11.42 15.50
C ARG A 62 -8.13 -11.89 14.04
N LEU A 63 -9.28 -12.33 13.51
CA LEU A 63 -9.41 -12.77 12.11
C LEU A 63 -9.23 -11.60 11.12
N THR A 64 -9.80 -10.43 11.40
CA THR A 64 -9.61 -9.23 10.59
C THR A 64 -8.14 -8.85 10.53
N ARG A 65 -7.44 -8.83 11.68
CA ARG A 65 -6.00 -8.56 11.74
C ARG A 65 -5.20 -9.54 10.89
N TRP A 66 -5.42 -10.84 11.08
CA TRP A 66 -4.72 -11.88 10.33
C TRP A 66 -4.94 -11.75 8.82
N THR A 67 -6.17 -11.44 8.41
CA THR A 67 -6.52 -11.25 7.00
C THR A 67 -5.83 -10.03 6.41
N LEU A 68 -5.81 -8.90 7.13
CA LEU A 68 -5.12 -7.69 6.71
C LEU A 68 -3.61 -7.88 6.60
N GLU A 69 -2.99 -8.58 7.55
CA GLU A 69 -1.57 -8.94 7.50
C GLU A 69 -1.26 -9.78 6.26
N ARG A 70 -2.10 -10.78 5.97
CA ARG A 70 -1.94 -11.60 4.76
C ARG A 70 -2.10 -10.80 3.48
N ILE A 71 -3.06 -9.89 3.42
CA ILE A 71 -3.26 -9.00 2.25
C ILE A 71 -2.05 -8.08 2.10
N ARG A 72 -1.58 -7.47 3.19
CA ARG A 72 -0.37 -6.62 3.19
C ARG A 72 0.82 -7.38 2.64
N ASP A 73 1.07 -8.59 3.13
CA ASP A 73 2.22 -9.41 2.70
C ASP A 73 2.10 -9.78 1.21
N ARG A 74 0.88 -10.08 0.74
CA ARG A 74 0.62 -10.32 -0.68
C ARG A 74 0.83 -9.07 -1.53
N CYS A 75 0.33 -7.92 -1.09
CA CYS A 75 0.53 -6.65 -1.79
C CYS A 75 2.02 -6.32 -1.88
N HIS A 76 2.80 -6.50 -0.81
CA HIS A 76 4.25 -6.32 -0.87
C HIS A 76 4.91 -7.27 -1.85
N GLN A 77 4.53 -8.56 -1.82
CA GLN A 77 5.06 -9.54 -2.77
C GLN A 77 4.78 -9.13 -4.23
N LEU A 78 3.56 -8.68 -4.53
CA LEU A 78 3.20 -8.17 -5.86
C LEU A 78 3.99 -6.91 -6.19
N SER A 79 4.02 -5.92 -5.30
CA SER A 79 4.76 -4.66 -5.52
C SER A 79 6.23 -4.91 -5.83
N THR A 80 6.90 -5.81 -5.12
CA THR A 80 8.30 -6.16 -5.42
C THR A 80 8.46 -6.84 -6.78
N GLU A 81 7.53 -7.72 -7.17
CA GLU A 81 7.55 -8.35 -8.50
C GLU A 81 7.32 -7.33 -9.63
N TYR A 82 6.44 -6.35 -9.42
CA TYR A 82 6.19 -5.29 -10.41
C TYR A 82 7.30 -4.25 -10.47
N GLU A 83 7.87 -3.85 -9.33
CA GLU A 83 8.97 -2.88 -9.26
C GLU A 83 10.21 -3.40 -9.99
N THR A 84 10.53 -4.69 -9.83
CA THR A 84 11.67 -5.30 -10.53
C THR A 84 11.47 -5.31 -12.05
N ARG A 85 10.26 -5.67 -12.53
CA ARG A 85 9.94 -5.61 -13.97
C ARG A 85 9.94 -4.19 -14.51
N TYR A 86 9.40 -3.23 -13.75
CA TYR A 86 9.38 -1.82 -14.15
C TYR A 86 10.79 -1.23 -14.18
N ALA A 87 11.65 -1.57 -13.22
CA ALA A 87 13.04 -1.14 -13.18
C ALA A 87 13.81 -1.64 -14.42
N GLU A 88 13.59 -2.89 -14.84
CA GLU A 88 14.20 -3.44 -16.05
C GLU A 88 13.71 -2.72 -17.31
N LEU A 89 12.39 -2.51 -17.45
CA LEU A 89 11.84 -1.78 -18.60
C LEU A 89 12.35 -0.34 -18.65
N ARG A 90 12.41 0.33 -17.49
CA ARG A 90 12.96 1.68 -17.34
C ARG A 90 14.43 1.71 -17.73
N ARG A 91 15.25 0.74 -17.30
CA ARG A 91 16.66 0.65 -17.69
C ARG A 91 16.81 0.51 -19.20
N ARG A 92 16.03 -0.37 -19.83
CA ARG A 92 16.05 -0.56 -21.28
C ARG A 92 15.67 0.72 -22.03
N LEU A 93 14.58 1.38 -21.63
CA LEU A 93 14.16 2.66 -22.22
C LEU A 93 15.24 3.74 -22.06
N LEU A 94 15.79 3.91 -20.85
CA LEU A 94 16.84 4.89 -20.61
C LEU A 94 18.11 4.60 -21.42
N SER A 95 18.50 3.32 -21.52
CA SER A 95 19.66 2.92 -22.34
C SER A 95 19.42 3.18 -23.83
N GLY A 96 18.22 2.90 -24.34
CA GLY A 96 17.83 3.20 -25.72
C GLY A 96 17.80 4.69 -26.01
N CYS A 97 17.20 5.49 -25.12
CA CYS A 97 17.20 6.96 -25.25
C CYS A 97 18.61 7.53 -25.22
N LEU A 98 19.48 7.04 -24.32
CA LEU A 98 20.87 7.49 -24.25
C LEU A 98 21.65 7.11 -25.51
N ALA A 99 21.48 5.88 -26.00
CA ALA A 99 22.11 5.43 -27.25
C ALA A 99 21.66 6.27 -28.46
N LEU A 100 20.36 6.58 -28.56
CA LEU A 100 19.81 7.44 -29.61
C LEU A 100 20.40 8.85 -29.52
N LEU A 101 20.49 9.41 -28.31
CA LEU A 101 21.03 10.76 -28.08
C LEU A 101 22.53 10.82 -28.40
N CYS A 102 23.30 9.80 -28.05
CA CYS A 102 24.70 9.68 -28.47
C CYS A 102 24.84 9.57 -29.99
N ALA A 103 23.98 8.77 -30.64
CA ALA A 103 24.00 8.61 -32.08
C ALA A 103 23.66 9.93 -32.81
N THR A 104 22.65 10.67 -32.36
CA THR A 104 22.30 11.96 -32.95
C THR A 104 23.40 13.00 -32.76
N LEU A 105 24.04 13.05 -31.58
CA LEU A 105 25.19 13.91 -31.34
C LEU A 105 26.38 13.56 -32.25
N ALA A 106 26.69 12.27 -32.42
CA ALA A 106 27.76 11.82 -33.30
C ALA A 106 27.49 12.20 -34.77
N VAL A 107 26.27 11.98 -35.26
CA VAL A 107 25.87 12.37 -36.63
C VAL A 107 25.99 13.87 -36.83
N ASN A 108 25.52 14.69 -35.88
CA ASN A 108 25.64 16.15 -35.95
C ASN A 108 27.11 16.60 -35.93
N ALA A 109 27.96 15.98 -35.11
CA ALA A 109 29.38 16.30 -35.06
C ALA A 109 30.10 15.98 -36.38
N VAL A 110 29.80 14.83 -36.99
CA VAL A 110 30.32 14.47 -38.32
C VAL A 110 29.83 15.45 -39.39
N LEU A 111 28.56 15.82 -39.37
CA LEU A 111 28.01 16.80 -40.32
C LEU A 111 28.72 18.15 -40.18
N MET A 112 28.92 18.64 -38.96
CA MET A 112 29.65 19.88 -38.70
C MET A 112 31.10 19.81 -39.18
N ALA A 113 31.80 18.68 -38.97
CA ALA A 113 33.16 18.49 -39.45
C ALA A 113 33.23 18.55 -40.99
N VAL A 114 32.31 17.87 -41.68
CA VAL A 114 32.22 17.87 -43.15
C VAL A 114 31.90 19.27 -43.68
N VAL A 115 31.04 20.03 -43.01
CA VAL A 115 30.71 21.41 -43.40
C VAL A 115 31.90 22.35 -43.19
N LEU A 116 32.70 22.16 -42.13
CA LEU A 116 33.88 23.00 -41.86
C LEU A 116 35.02 22.76 -42.84
N GLU A 117 35.09 21.54 -43.39
CA GLU A 117 36.12 21.11 -44.35
C GLU A 117 35.77 21.50 -45.81
N ARG A 118 34.56 22.04 -46.03
CA ARG A 118 34.03 22.52 -47.31
C ARG A 118 34.14 24.03 -47.44
#